data_AF-H0AD21-F1
#
_entry.id   AF-H0AD21-F1
#
_cell.length_a   1.000
_cell.length_b   1.000
_cell.length_c   1.000
_cell.angle_alpha   90.00
_cell.angle_beta   90.00
_cell.angle_gamma   90.00
#
_symmetry.space_group_name_H-M   'P 1'
#
loop_
_entity.id
_entity.type
_entity.pdbx_description
1 polymer ?
#
loop_
_entity_poly.entity_id
_entity_poly.type
_entity_poly.pdbx_seq_one_letter_code
_entity_poly.pdbx_strand_id
1 'polypeptide(L)'
;MKCVAVWGSVAKGEHGRESDIDTLVILDDTKLQKDVPDDAKKKIQKKVTDLAKETDERITIQYFPFLTEFWDSLRKGEPLAIEAVRNGEPVYDTGLFMPAKRLLQRGKISGTQESVRKRLKVGAAGYKKAEKNGITARPKTL
;
A
#
# COMPACT_ATOMS: atom_id res chain seq x y z
N MET A 1 12.53 3.79 -13.13
CA MET A 1 12.11 3.15 -11.86
C MET A 1 11.82 4.22 -10.84
N LYS A 2 10.70 4.12 -10.12
CA LYS A 2 10.26 5.16 -9.16
C LYS A 2 10.28 4.69 -7.71
N CYS A 3 10.09 3.38 -7.50
CA CYS A 3 10.19 2.77 -6.19
C CYS A 3 10.71 1.33 -6.32
N VAL A 4 11.53 0.93 -5.35
CA VAL A 4 11.83 -0.47 -5.01
C VAL A 4 11.63 -0.61 -3.51
N ALA A 5 10.79 -1.54 -3.10
CA ALA A 5 10.56 -1.83 -1.69
C ALA A 5 10.66 -3.33 -1.45
N VAL A 6 11.11 -3.69 -0.25
CA VAL A 6 11.11 -5.06 0.25
C VAL A 6 9.89 -5.27 1.13
N TRP A 7 9.35 -6.49 1.19
CA TRP A 7 8.33 -6.84 2.16
C TRP A 7 8.59 -8.21 2.78
N GLY A 8 7.66 -8.68 3.61
CA GLY A 8 7.73 -10.01 4.20
C GLY A 8 8.71 -10.09 5.36
N SER A 9 9.38 -11.23 5.51
CA SER A 9 10.33 -11.50 6.61
C SER A 9 11.52 -10.53 6.61
N VAL A 10 11.97 -10.09 5.44
CA VAL A 10 13.06 -9.11 5.30
C VAL A 10 12.69 -7.77 5.94
N ALA A 11 11.51 -7.23 5.61
CA ALA A 11 11.03 -5.97 6.20
C ALA A 11 10.79 -6.07 7.71
N LYS A 12 10.48 -7.27 8.23
CA LYS A 12 10.25 -7.53 9.66
C LYS A 12 11.54 -7.81 10.46
N GLY A 13 12.68 -7.96 9.79
CA GLY A 13 13.93 -8.36 10.45
C GLY A 13 13.97 -9.84 10.88
N GLU A 14 13.06 -10.66 10.36
CA GLU A 14 12.91 -12.09 10.65
C GLU A 14 13.59 -12.99 9.60
N HIS A 15 14.35 -12.38 8.68
CA HIS A 15 15.02 -13.05 7.56
C HIS A 15 16.28 -13.81 8.02
N GLY A 16 16.39 -15.09 7.64
CA GLY A 16 17.61 -15.89 7.75
C GLY A 16 18.42 -15.84 6.45
N ARG A 17 19.70 -16.28 6.49
CA ARG A 17 20.61 -16.18 5.33
C ARG A 17 20.08 -16.81 4.03
N GLU A 18 19.27 -17.85 4.13
CA GLU A 18 18.72 -18.57 2.96
C GLU A 18 17.31 -18.08 2.57
N SER A 19 16.74 -17.08 3.26
CA SER A 19 15.36 -16.67 2.99
C SER A 19 15.27 -15.78 1.74
N ASP A 20 14.21 -15.97 0.96
CA ASP A 20 13.87 -15.14 -0.19
C ASP A 20 13.71 -13.66 0.19
N ILE A 21 14.06 -12.78 -0.75
CA ILE A 21 13.92 -11.34 -0.64
C ILE A 21 12.76 -10.92 -1.53
N ASP A 22 11.59 -10.79 -0.92
CA ASP A 22 10.39 -10.38 -1.64
C ASP A 22 10.40 -8.87 -1.90
N THR A 23 10.25 -8.52 -3.17
CA THR A 23 10.35 -7.14 -3.64
C THR A 23 9.15 -6.72 -4.47
N LEU A 24 8.90 -5.41 -4.43
CA LEU A 24 8.09 -4.72 -5.43
C LEU A 24 8.91 -3.71 -6.18
N VAL A 25 8.50 -3.47 -7.42
CA VAL A 25 9.06 -2.44 -8.28
C VAL A 25 7.94 -1.65 -8.92
N ILE A 26 8.02 -0.32 -8.86
CA ILE A 26 7.07 0.58 -9.51
C ILE A 26 7.80 1.34 -10.62
N LEU A 27 7.29 1.22 -11.84
CA LEU A 27 7.84 1.90 -13.02
C LEU A 27 6.99 3.07 -13.47
N ASP A 28 7.64 4.13 -13.96
CA ASP A 28 6.97 5.34 -14.43
C ASP A 28 6.52 5.18 -15.88
N ASP A 29 5.21 5.22 -16.11
CA ASP A 29 4.58 5.26 -17.42
C ASP A 29 3.98 6.64 -17.77
N THR A 30 4.10 7.64 -16.90
CA THR A 30 3.41 8.94 -17.04
C THR A 30 3.84 9.79 -18.23
N LYS A 31 4.94 9.41 -18.90
CA LYS A 31 5.41 10.06 -20.14
C LYS A 31 4.82 9.44 -21.41
N LEU A 32 4.09 8.33 -21.28
CA LEU A 32 3.43 7.67 -22.39
C LEU A 32 2.04 8.29 -22.63
N GLN A 33 1.64 8.37 -23.89
CA GLN A 33 0.29 8.87 -24.23
C GLN A 33 -0.80 7.81 -24.05
N LYS A 34 -0.42 6.54 -24.00
CA LYS A 34 -1.30 5.38 -23.88
C LYS A 34 -0.70 4.40 -22.88
N ASP A 35 -1.53 3.48 -22.42
CA ASP A 35 -1.08 2.38 -21.57
C ASP A 35 0.04 1.57 -22.24
N VAL A 36 0.94 1.05 -21.41
CA VAL A 36 2.01 0.16 -21.88
C VAL A 36 1.38 -1.10 -22.49
N PRO A 37 1.71 -1.49 -23.73
CA PRO A 37 1.21 -2.72 -24.32
C PRO A 37 1.64 -3.96 -23.52
N ASP A 38 0.77 -4.97 -23.42
CA ASP A 38 1.03 -6.16 -22.58
C ASP A 38 2.30 -6.92 -22.97
N ASP A 39 2.66 -6.96 -24.25
CA ASP A 39 3.90 -7.59 -24.70
C ASP A 39 5.14 -6.80 -24.23
N ALA A 40 5.06 -5.47 -24.23
CA ALA A 40 6.08 -4.60 -23.68
C ALA A 40 6.18 -4.75 -22.16
N LYS A 41 5.04 -4.82 -21.45
CA LYS A 41 5.01 -5.09 -20.00
C LYS A 41 5.75 -6.39 -19.67
N LYS A 42 5.41 -7.49 -20.36
CA LYS A 42 6.05 -8.80 -20.17
C LYS A 42 7.55 -8.77 -20.45
N LYS A 43 7.98 -8.10 -21.52
CA LYS A 43 9.41 -7.95 -21.87
C LYS A 43 10.16 -7.14 -20.81
N ILE A 44 9.59 -6.03 -20.34
CA ILE A 44 10.17 -5.19 -19.30
C ILE A 44 10.27 -5.97 -18.00
N GLN A 45 9.17 -6.59 -17.57
CA GLN A 45 9.13 -7.39 -16.34
C GLN A 45 10.16 -8.50 -16.39
N LYS A 46 10.26 -9.25 -17.50
CA LYS A 46 11.28 -10.29 -17.66
C LYS A 46 12.70 -9.73 -17.47
N LYS A 47 13.03 -8.61 -18.14
CA LYS A 47 14.36 -7.99 -18.00
C LYS A 47 14.67 -7.56 -16.57
N VAL A 48 13.70 -6.99 -15.86
CA VAL A 48 13.90 -6.57 -14.46
C VAL A 48 14.04 -7.80 -13.56
N THR A 49 13.25 -8.85 -13.78
CA THR A 49 13.37 -10.11 -13.03
C THR A 49 14.72 -10.79 -13.29
N ASP A 50 15.19 -10.83 -14.53
CA ASP A 50 16.50 -11.40 -14.88
C ASP A 50 17.62 -10.63 -14.16
N LEU A 51 17.60 -9.28 -14.23
CA LEU A 51 18.57 -8.42 -13.55
C LEU A 51 18.53 -8.58 -12.02
N ALA A 52 17.35 -8.75 -11.44
CA ALA A 52 17.19 -8.99 -10.01
C ALA A 52 17.88 -10.30 -9.60
N LYS A 53 17.68 -11.38 -10.37
CA LYS A 53 18.33 -12.67 -10.13
C LYS A 53 19.84 -12.66 -10.35
N GLU A 54 20.31 -11.89 -11.32
CA GLU A 54 21.75 -11.66 -11.53
C GLU A 54 22.38 -10.90 -10.36
N THR A 55 21.61 -10.02 -9.70
CA THR A 55 22.07 -9.26 -8.52
C THR A 55 22.15 -10.16 -7.30
N ASP A 56 21.09 -10.95 -7.05
CA ASP A 56 21.03 -11.95 -5.98
C ASP A 56 19.90 -12.94 -6.30
N GLU A 57 20.20 -14.23 -6.33
CA GLU A 57 19.24 -15.28 -6.72
C GLU A 57 18.01 -15.37 -5.80
N ARG A 58 18.13 -14.85 -4.58
CA ARG A 58 17.04 -14.83 -3.59
C ARG A 58 16.02 -13.72 -3.85
N ILE A 59 16.32 -12.75 -4.73
CA ILE A 59 15.39 -11.65 -5.01
C ILE A 59 14.24 -12.15 -5.88
N THR A 60 13.04 -12.06 -5.33
CA THR A 60 11.79 -12.35 -6.03
C THR A 60 10.97 -11.08 -6.19
N ILE A 61 10.64 -10.72 -7.42
CA ILE A 61 9.72 -9.61 -7.71
C ILE A 61 8.30 -10.15 -7.67
N GLN A 62 7.58 -9.86 -6.59
CA GLN A 62 6.22 -10.34 -6.40
C GLN A 62 5.15 -9.34 -6.88
N TYR A 63 5.45 -8.04 -6.96
CA TYR A 63 4.52 -7.04 -7.48
C TYR A 63 5.25 -6.00 -8.34
N PHE A 64 4.76 -5.86 -9.57
CA PHE A 64 5.40 -5.05 -10.61
C PHE A 64 4.36 -4.19 -11.34
N PRO A 65 3.75 -3.18 -10.70
CA PRO A 65 2.84 -2.29 -11.40
C PRO A 65 3.60 -1.15 -12.11
N PHE A 66 3.00 -0.62 -13.18
CA PHE A 66 3.30 0.74 -13.61
C PHE A 66 2.66 1.76 -12.65
N LEU A 67 3.13 3.02 -12.69
CA LEU A 67 2.77 4.03 -11.70
C LEU A 67 1.27 4.32 -11.71
N THR A 68 0.67 4.42 -12.90
CA THR A 68 -0.79 4.60 -13.02
C THR A 68 -1.57 3.40 -12.47
N GLU A 69 -1.14 2.18 -12.78
CA GLU A 69 -1.75 0.93 -12.29
C GLU A 69 -1.66 0.82 -10.77
N PHE A 70 -0.51 1.16 -10.18
CA PHE A 70 -0.31 1.17 -8.74
C PHE A 70 -1.35 2.06 -8.03
N TRP A 71 -1.53 3.29 -8.53
CA TRP A 71 -2.52 4.20 -7.95
C TRP A 71 -3.95 3.72 -8.16
N ASP A 72 -4.25 3.12 -9.31
CA ASP A 72 -5.57 2.57 -9.58
C ASP A 72 -5.89 1.38 -8.66
N SER A 73 -4.94 0.46 -8.48
CA SER A 73 -5.05 -0.65 -7.51
C SER A 73 -5.27 -0.15 -6.09
N LEU A 74 -4.54 0.88 -5.64
CA LEU A 74 -4.76 1.48 -4.32
C LEU A 74 -6.13 2.14 -4.19
N ARG A 75 -6.57 2.88 -5.22
CA ARG A 75 -7.90 3.52 -5.26
C ARG A 75 -9.02 2.50 -5.16
N LYS A 76 -8.87 1.35 -5.83
CA LYS A 76 -9.80 0.21 -5.80
C LYS A 76 -9.70 -0.61 -4.51
N GLY A 77 -8.66 -0.42 -3.72
CA GLY A 77 -8.42 -1.20 -2.50
C GLY A 77 -8.02 -2.65 -2.80
N GLU A 78 -7.31 -2.89 -3.90
CA GLU A 78 -6.90 -4.24 -4.30
C GLU A 78 -6.02 -4.90 -3.22
N PRO A 79 -6.33 -6.13 -2.77
CA PRO A 79 -5.66 -6.75 -1.63
C PRO A 79 -4.14 -6.77 -1.72
N LEU A 80 -3.59 -7.12 -2.89
CA LEU A 80 -2.13 -7.19 -3.10
C LEU A 80 -1.47 -5.81 -2.96
N ALA A 81 -2.06 -4.76 -3.55
CA ALA A 81 -1.52 -3.40 -3.46
C ALA A 81 -1.59 -2.85 -2.03
N ILE A 82 -2.70 -3.13 -1.33
CA ILE A 82 -2.87 -2.74 0.08
C ILE A 82 -1.84 -3.44 0.95
N GLU A 83 -1.63 -4.74 0.77
CA GLU A 83 -0.68 -5.51 1.57
C GLU A 83 0.78 -5.10 1.28
N ALA A 84 1.09 -4.89 0.00
CA ALA A 84 2.38 -4.35 -0.43
C ALA A 84 2.69 -3.01 0.22
N VAL A 85 1.74 -2.07 0.23
CA VAL A 85 1.94 -0.76 0.87
C VAL A 85 1.94 -0.85 2.40
N ARG A 86 1.17 -1.76 2.99
CA ARG A 86 1.09 -1.95 4.45
C ARG A 86 2.41 -2.43 5.01
N ASN A 87 2.99 -3.47 4.42
CA ASN A 87 4.15 -4.18 4.96
C ASN A 87 5.44 -3.92 4.20
N GLY A 88 5.37 -3.26 3.04
CA GLY A 88 6.55 -2.91 2.27
C GLY A 88 7.33 -1.79 2.94
N GLU A 89 8.65 -1.90 2.92
CA GLU A 89 9.60 -0.86 3.30
C GLU A 89 10.44 -0.46 2.09
N PRO A 90 10.40 0.82 1.67
CA PRO A 90 11.13 1.27 0.50
C PRO A 90 12.63 1.29 0.75
N VAL A 91 13.38 0.63 -0.14
CA VAL A 91 14.84 0.74 -0.23
C VAL A 91 15.21 1.92 -1.13
N TYR A 92 14.37 2.18 -2.14
CA TYR A 92 14.44 3.34 -3.01
C TYR A 92 13.04 3.87 -3.26
N ASP A 93 12.81 5.16 -3.02
CA ASP A 93 11.53 5.83 -3.29
C ASP A 93 11.80 7.27 -3.75
N THR A 94 11.19 7.65 -4.88
CA THR A 94 11.25 9.02 -5.42
C THR A 94 10.16 9.94 -4.85
N GLY A 95 9.48 9.50 -3.78
CA GLY A 95 8.48 10.28 -3.05
C GLY A 95 7.03 9.88 -3.33
N LEU A 96 6.77 8.62 -3.71
CA LEU A 96 5.41 8.12 -3.98
C LEU A 96 4.94 7.09 -2.94
N PHE A 97 5.84 6.20 -2.50
CA PHE A 97 5.47 5.03 -1.72
C PHE A 97 5.17 5.41 -0.28
N MET A 98 6.04 6.23 0.33
CA MET A 98 5.83 6.69 1.70
C MET A 98 4.54 7.51 1.86
N PRO A 99 4.18 8.45 0.96
CA PRO A 99 2.86 9.07 0.98
C PRO A 99 1.69 8.07 0.90
N ALA A 100 1.75 7.08 0.00
CA ALA A 100 0.72 6.04 -0.10
C ALA A 100 0.57 5.26 1.22
N LYS A 101 1.69 4.85 1.83
CA LYS A 101 1.71 4.19 3.15
C LYS A 101 1.10 5.05 4.24
N ARG A 102 1.41 6.35 4.27
CA ARG A 102 0.79 7.30 5.23
C ARG A 102 -0.71 7.45 5.00
N LEU A 103 -1.19 7.45 3.75
CA LEU A 103 -2.62 7.51 3.46
C LEU A 103 -3.34 6.26 3.95
N LEU A 104 -2.76 5.07 3.72
CA LEU A 104 -3.28 3.80 4.23
C LEU A 104 -3.38 3.83 5.77
N GLN A 105 -2.28 4.15 6.46
CA GLN A 105 -2.24 4.23 7.93
C GLN A 105 -3.26 5.22 8.51
N ARG A 106 -3.55 6.31 7.79
CA ARG A 106 -4.55 7.33 8.17
C ARG A 106 -5.99 6.95 7.81
N GLY A 107 -6.21 5.72 7.32
CA GLY A 107 -7.50 5.22 6.87
C GLY A 107 -8.11 6.08 5.77
N LYS A 108 -7.28 6.64 4.88
CA LYS A 108 -7.70 7.46 3.75
C LYS A 108 -7.96 6.65 2.48
N ILE A 109 -7.49 5.40 2.44
CA ILE A 109 -7.80 4.46 1.36
C ILE A 109 -9.06 3.68 1.74
N SER A 110 -10.11 3.79 0.92
CA SER A 110 -11.41 3.14 1.14
C SER A 110 -11.29 1.61 1.10
N GLY A 111 -12.25 0.90 1.71
CA GLY A 111 -12.27 -0.57 1.72
C GLY A 111 -11.24 -1.22 2.64
N THR A 112 -10.37 -0.45 3.30
CA THR A 112 -9.32 -0.97 4.18
C THR A 112 -9.76 -1.06 5.65
N GLN A 113 -9.12 -1.94 6.43
CA GLN A 113 -9.38 -2.07 7.87
C GLN A 113 -9.13 -0.75 8.60
N GLU A 114 -8.11 -0.01 8.18
CA GLU A 114 -7.73 1.31 8.69
C GLU A 114 -8.87 2.32 8.47
N SER A 115 -9.49 2.30 7.29
CA SER A 115 -10.65 3.15 7.00
C SER A 115 -11.89 2.79 7.83
N VAL A 116 -12.13 1.50 8.04
CA VAL A 116 -13.24 1.00 8.88
C VAL A 116 -13.03 1.41 10.33
N ARG A 117 -11.86 1.12 10.89
CA ARG A 117 -11.48 1.49 12.27
C ARG A 117 -11.63 2.99 12.50
N LYS A 118 -11.22 3.81 11.52
CA LYS A 118 -11.39 5.27 11.59
C LYS A 118 -12.86 5.68 11.67
N ARG A 119 -13.72 5.13 10.80
CA ARG A 119 -15.16 5.42 10.81
C ARG A 119 -15.82 4.99 12.11
N LEU A 120 -15.49 3.81 12.63
CA LEU A 120 -15.98 3.32 13.92
C LEU A 120 -15.59 4.24 15.08
N LYS A 121 -14.34 4.71 15.13
CA LYS A 121 -13.88 5.67 16.15
C LYS A 121 -14.67 6.97 16.11
N VAL A 122 -14.89 7.52 14.91
CA VAL A 122 -15.67 8.76 14.74
C VAL A 122 -17.12 8.56 15.15
N GLY A 123 -17.74 7.44 14.73
CA GLY A 123 -19.10 7.09 15.12
C GLY A 123 -19.27 6.93 16.63
N ALA A 124 -18.36 6.21 17.29
CA ALA A 124 -18.38 6.02 18.74
C ALA A 124 -18.22 7.35 19.50
N ALA A 125 -17.36 8.26 19.02
CA ALA A 125 -17.21 9.59 19.61
C ALA A 125 -18.50 10.43 19.44
N GLY A 126 -19.13 10.36 18.26
CA GLY A 126 -20.42 11.00 18.01
C GLY A 126 -21.53 10.48 18.93
N TYR A 127 -21.60 9.16 19.10
CA TYR A 127 -22.56 8.51 20.01
C TYR A 127 -22.40 8.99 21.45
N LYS A 128 -21.18 8.96 22.00
CA LYS A 128 -20.89 9.44 23.36
C LYS A 128 -21.29 10.91 23.56
N LYS A 129 -21.07 11.75 22.53
CA LYS A 129 -21.47 13.16 22.56
C LYS A 129 -23.00 13.30 22.57
N ALA A 130 -23.71 12.50 21.78
CA ALA A 130 -25.17 12.49 21.74
C ALA A 130 -25.77 12.02 23.08
N GLU A 131 -25.23 10.97 23.70
CA GLU A 131 -25.66 10.52 25.03
C GLU A 131 -25.50 11.61 26.09
N LYS A 132 -24.33 12.25 26.15
CA LYS A 132 -24.07 13.34 27.09
C LYS A 132 -25.06 14.49 26.91
N ASN A 133 -25.34 14.87 25.67
CA ASN A 133 -26.27 15.95 25.35
C ASN A 133 -27.74 15.57 25.63
N GLY A 134 -28.12 14.31 25.39
CA GLY A 134 -29.45 13.78 25.69
C GLY A 134 -29.73 13.67 27.19
N ILE A 135 -28.70 13.39 28.01
CA ILE A 135 -28.79 13.42 29.47
C ILE A 135 -28.98 14.86 29.98
N THR A 136 -28.30 15.85 29.40
CA THR A 136 -28.46 17.27 29.78
C THR A 136 -29.81 17.87 29.35
N ALA A 137 -30.50 17.27 28.38
CA ALA A 137 -31.78 17.76 27.86
C ALA A 137 -33.01 17.14 28.56
N ARG A 138 -32.85 16.20 29.50
CA ARG A 138 -33.98 15.69 30.29
C ARG A 138 -34.48 16.80 31.23
N PRO A 139 -35.78 17.13 31.24
CA PRO A 139 -36.32 18.08 32.20
C PRO A 139 -36.02 17.57 33.61
N LYS A 140 -35.47 18.41 34.49
CA LYS A 140 -35.50 18.14 35.92
C LYS A 140 -36.97 18.16 36.33
N THR A 141 -37.57 16.99 36.53
CA THR A 141 -38.85 16.86 37.21
C THR A 141 -38.73 17.55 38.57
N LEU A 142 -39.59 18.55 38.79
CA LEU A 142 -39.81 19.25 40.06
C LEU A 142 -40.30 18.27 41.13
#